data_AF-A0AAW2RCC2-F1
#
_entry.id   AF-A0AAW2RCC2-F1
#
_cell.length_a   1.000
_cell.length_b   1.000
_cell.length_c   1.000
_cell.angle_alpha   90.00
_cell.angle_beta   90.00
_cell.angle_gamma   90.00
#
_symmetry.space_group_name_H-M   'P 1'
#
loop_
_entity.id
_entity.type
_entity.pdbx_description
1 polymer ?
#
loop_
_entity_poly.entity_id
_entity_poly.type
_entity_poly.pdbx_seq_one_letter_code
_entity_poly.pdbx_strand_id
1 'polypeptide(L)'
;MVSVFSTCSKVRNSVFGIQVHACMIEMGLNFCVKPGNAAMDMYVKCGLMGDAKTLFDEMTGRNVVSWTVLLWGAMKWEGLERGKNLFDEMPERNDIAWTIMIARYVENGFVRRLLGF
;
A
#
# COMPACT_ATOMS: atom_id res chain seq x y z
N MET A 1 -3.83 -3.09 18.04
CA MET A 1 -3.84 -3.65 16.67
C MET A 1 -3.17 -2.70 15.66
N VAL A 2 -3.69 -1.48 15.42
CA VAL A 2 -3.05 -0.50 14.49
C VAL A 2 -1.59 -0.20 14.85
N SER A 3 -1.29 0.01 16.13
CA SER A 3 0.09 0.21 16.61
C SER A 3 1.00 -0.99 16.32
N VAL A 4 0.47 -2.21 16.42
CA VAL A 4 1.19 -3.45 16.14
C VAL A 4 1.51 -3.56 14.66
N PHE A 5 0.54 -3.30 13.78
CA PHE A 5 0.79 -3.23 12.33
C PHE A 5 1.85 -2.19 11.98
N SER A 6 1.80 -0.99 12.61
CA SER A 6 2.83 0.04 12.42
C SER A 6 4.21 -0.45 12.86
N THR A 7 4.32 -1.20 13.96
CA THR A 7 5.60 -1.77 14.41
C THR A 7 6.08 -2.83 13.42
N CYS A 8 5.23 -3.81 13.06
CA CYS A 8 5.53 -4.85 12.07
C CYS A 8 5.94 -4.28 10.72
N SER A 9 5.29 -3.21 10.28
CA SER A 9 5.60 -2.44 9.09
C SER A 9 7.03 -1.87 9.13
N LYS A 10 7.44 -1.26 10.26
CA LYS A 10 8.79 -0.70 10.44
C LYS A 10 9.88 -1.76 10.51
N VAL A 11 9.63 -2.86 11.23
CA VAL A 11 10.62 -3.95 11.38
C VAL A 11 10.53 -5.01 10.28
N ARG A 12 9.60 -4.84 9.32
CA ARG A 12 9.28 -5.78 8.24
C ARG A 12 9.01 -7.21 8.72
N ASN A 13 8.37 -7.37 9.87
CA ASN A 13 7.97 -8.66 10.43
C ASN A 13 6.55 -8.99 9.99
N SER A 14 6.43 -9.69 8.87
CA SER A 14 5.15 -10.12 8.31
C SER A 14 4.49 -11.23 9.14
N VAL A 15 5.27 -12.14 9.75
CA VAL A 15 4.73 -13.30 10.48
C VAL A 15 3.82 -12.85 11.62
N PHE A 16 4.29 -11.94 12.47
CA PHE A 16 3.49 -11.42 13.56
C PHE A 16 2.34 -10.53 13.05
N GLY A 17 2.58 -9.77 11.98
CA GLY A 17 1.55 -8.96 11.34
C GLY A 17 0.36 -9.80 10.83
N ILE A 18 0.63 -10.95 10.22
CA ILE A 18 -0.40 -11.87 9.70
C ILE A 18 -1.23 -12.47 10.85
N GLN A 19 -0.60 -12.83 11.98
CA GLN A 19 -1.33 -13.32 13.15
C GLN A 19 -2.29 -12.25 13.71
N VAL A 20 -1.83 -11.00 13.76
CA VAL A 20 -2.64 -9.87 14.20
C VAL A 20 -3.75 -9.56 13.19
N HIS A 21 -3.51 -9.77 11.90
CA HIS A 21 -4.55 -9.67 10.87
C HIS A 21 -5.63 -10.75 11.03
N ALA A 22 -5.28 -11.99 11.34
CA ALA A 22 -6.28 -13.02 11.65
C ALA A 22 -7.18 -12.59 12.82
N CYS A 23 -6.61 -12.03 13.88
CA CYS A 23 -7.37 -11.47 15.00
C CYS A 23 -8.29 -10.29 14.58
N MET A 24 -7.87 -9.48 13.61
CA MET A 24 -8.69 -8.41 13.03
C MET A 24 -9.94 -8.95 12.33
N ILE A 25 -9.80 -10.06 11.60
CA ILE A 25 -10.89 -10.72 10.87
C ILE A 25 -11.90 -11.31 11.86
N GLU A 26 -11.43 -12.02 12.88
CA GLU A 26 -12.29 -12.60 13.93
C GLU A 26 -13.10 -11.53 14.68
N MET A 27 -12.56 -10.33 14.83
CA MET A 27 -13.25 -9.18 15.43
C MET A 27 -14.19 -8.44 14.47
N GLY A 28 -14.29 -8.88 13.19
CA GLY A 28 -15.08 -8.20 12.16
C GLY A 28 -14.52 -6.84 11.74
N LEU A 29 -13.25 -6.55 12.06
CA LEU A 29 -12.63 -5.24 11.82
C LEU A 29 -11.98 -5.12 10.44
N ASN A 30 -12.00 -6.18 9.62
CA ASN A 30 -11.34 -6.20 8.31
C ASN A 30 -11.90 -5.16 7.32
N PHE A 31 -13.19 -4.86 7.44
CA PHE A 31 -13.88 -3.88 6.59
C PHE A 31 -13.66 -2.43 7.04
N CYS A 32 -13.11 -2.22 8.24
CA CYS A 32 -12.92 -0.89 8.81
C CYS A 32 -11.70 -0.19 8.18
N VAL A 33 -11.89 1.05 7.75
CA VAL A 33 -10.87 1.83 7.03
C VAL A 33 -9.57 1.99 7.82
N LYS A 34 -9.63 2.29 9.13
CA LYS A 34 -8.42 2.54 9.93
C LYS A 34 -7.58 1.28 10.18
N PRO A 35 -8.12 0.17 10.73
CA PRO A 35 -7.39 -1.09 10.85
C PRO A 35 -6.95 -1.65 9.49
N GLY A 36 -7.82 -1.61 8.48
CA GLY A 36 -7.53 -2.06 7.12
C GLY A 36 -6.34 -1.31 6.50
N ASN A 37 -6.32 0.03 6.58
CA ASN A 37 -5.19 0.82 6.07
C ASN A 37 -3.87 0.51 6.80
N ALA A 38 -3.91 0.25 8.11
CA ALA A 38 -2.72 -0.11 8.88
C ALA A 38 -2.20 -1.50 8.50
N ALA A 39 -3.09 -2.47 8.33
CA ALA A 39 -2.74 -3.81 7.87
C ALA A 39 -2.21 -3.79 6.43
N MET A 40 -2.85 -3.05 5.52
CA MET A 40 -2.37 -2.84 4.14
C MET A 40 -0.97 -2.22 4.11
N ASP A 41 -0.70 -1.16 4.89
CA ASP A 41 0.64 -0.55 4.96
C ASP A 41 1.71 -1.56 5.40
N MET A 42 1.37 -2.43 6.37
CA MET A 42 2.25 -3.50 6.81
C MET A 42 2.53 -4.51 5.69
N TYR A 43 1.49 -5.00 5.00
CA TYR A 43 1.64 -5.92 3.87
C TYR A 43 2.50 -5.32 2.76
N VAL A 44 2.19 -4.09 2.35
CA VAL A 44 2.94 -3.36 1.33
C VAL A 44 4.42 -3.21 1.72
N LYS A 45 4.75 -2.79 2.94
CA LYS A 45 6.16 -2.63 3.35
C LYS A 45 6.90 -3.96 3.58
N CYS A 46 6.17 -5.04 3.82
CA CYS A 46 6.73 -6.39 3.85
C CYS A 46 6.94 -6.97 2.44
N GLY A 47 6.46 -6.31 1.38
CA GLY A 47 6.55 -6.81 0.00
C GLY A 47 5.45 -7.82 -0.36
N LEU A 48 4.44 -7.97 0.50
CA LEU A 48 3.30 -8.86 0.32
C LEU A 48 2.19 -8.11 -0.43
N MET A 49 2.49 -7.67 -1.65
CA MET A 49 1.60 -6.79 -2.42
C MET A 49 0.28 -7.49 -2.80
N GLY A 50 0.30 -8.80 -3.03
CA GLY A 50 -0.89 -9.60 -3.29
C GLY A 50 -1.88 -9.56 -2.13
N ASP A 51 -1.40 -9.79 -0.90
CA ASP A 51 -2.23 -9.74 0.30
C ASP A 51 -2.79 -8.33 0.56
N ALA A 52 -1.97 -7.29 0.31
CA ALA A 52 -2.42 -5.90 0.41
C ALA A 52 -3.56 -5.59 -0.57
N LYS A 53 -3.49 -6.11 -1.79
CA LYS A 53 -4.53 -5.93 -2.81
C LYS A 53 -5.80 -6.70 -2.46
N THR A 54 -5.69 -7.95 -2.02
CA THR A 54 -6.85 -8.74 -1.56
C THR A 54 -7.59 -8.00 -0.45
N LEU A 55 -6.85 -7.52 0.55
CA LEU A 55 -7.43 -6.73 1.63
C LEU A 55 -8.10 -5.44 1.12
N PHE A 56 -7.43 -4.73 0.21
CA PHE A 56 -8.01 -3.54 -0.41
C PHE A 56 -9.34 -3.84 -1.13
N ASP A 57 -9.41 -4.94 -1.89
CA ASP A 57 -10.60 -5.34 -2.64
C ASP A 57 -11.77 -5.75 -1.72
N GLU A 58 -11.47 -6.35 -0.56
CA GLU A 58 -12.46 -6.71 0.47
C GLU A 58 -13.02 -5.49 1.23
N MET A 59 -12.33 -4.35 1.24
CA MET A 59 -12.76 -3.15 1.97
C MET A 59 -13.95 -2.45 1.30
N THR A 60 -15.07 -2.36 2.01
CA THR A 60 -16.31 -1.72 1.54
C THR A 60 -16.30 -0.18 1.63
N GLY A 61 -15.37 0.42 2.39
CA GLY A 61 -15.31 1.87 2.67
C GLY A 61 -13.98 2.55 2.27
N ARG A 62 -13.27 2.04 1.26
CA ARG A 62 -11.97 2.58 0.81
C ARG A 62 -12.01 4.09 0.66
N ASN A 63 -11.03 4.77 1.27
CA ASN A 63 -10.87 6.22 1.15
C ASN A 63 -9.56 6.58 0.44
N VAL A 64 -9.31 7.87 0.23
CA VAL A 64 -8.08 8.35 -0.41
C VAL A 64 -6.81 7.79 0.24
N VAL A 65 -6.82 7.55 1.56
CA VAL A 65 -5.69 6.94 2.28
C VAL A 65 -5.47 5.49 1.83
N SER A 66 -6.54 4.68 1.75
CA SER A 66 -6.48 3.29 1.24
C SER A 66 -5.82 3.23 -0.13
N TRP A 67 -6.25 4.11 -1.04
CA TRP A 67 -5.69 4.20 -2.39
C TRP A 67 -4.23 4.65 -2.40
N THR A 68 -3.85 5.66 -1.59
CA THR A 68 -2.46 6.14 -1.54
C THR A 68 -1.48 5.08 -1.01
N VAL A 69 -1.90 4.26 -0.04
CA VAL A 69 -1.08 3.15 0.48
C VAL A 69 -0.83 2.12 -0.63
N LEU A 70 -1.88 1.73 -1.35
CA LEU A 70 -1.78 0.77 -2.44
C LEU A 70 -0.95 1.35 -3.61
N LEU A 71 -1.13 2.62 -3.96
CA LEU A 71 -0.37 3.32 -4.99
C LEU A 71 1.13 3.32 -4.69
N TRP A 72 1.52 3.69 -3.47
CA TRP A 72 2.93 3.65 -3.07
C TRP A 72 3.51 2.25 -3.21
N GLY A 73 2.76 1.23 -2.79
CA GLY A 73 3.13 -0.18 -2.93
C GLY A 73 3.30 -0.61 -4.38
N ALA A 74 2.33 -0.30 -5.24
CA ALA A 74 2.37 -0.60 -6.66
C ALA A 74 3.58 0.05 -7.34
N MET A 75 3.83 1.34 -7.06
CA MET A 75 5.00 2.05 -7.59
C MET A 75 6.33 1.39 -7.21
N LYS A 76 6.43 0.91 -5.97
CA LYS A 76 7.64 0.31 -5.41
C LYS A 76 7.87 -1.11 -5.91
N TRP A 77 6.84 -1.95 -5.91
CA TRP A 77 6.96 -3.40 -6.11
C TRP A 77 6.49 -3.88 -7.49
N GLU A 78 5.51 -3.20 -8.10
CA GLU A 78 4.92 -3.59 -9.39
C GLU A 78 5.38 -2.68 -10.54
N GLY A 79 6.03 -1.56 -10.22
CA GLY A 79 6.64 -0.65 -11.19
C GLY A 79 5.76 0.54 -11.58
N LEU A 80 6.35 1.45 -12.36
CA LEU A 80 5.74 2.74 -12.69
C LEU A 80 4.45 2.58 -13.50
N GLU A 81 4.40 1.68 -14.48
CA GLU A 81 3.22 1.47 -15.33
C GLU A 81 2.00 1.03 -14.51
N ARG A 82 2.18 0.01 -13.67
CA ARG A 82 1.10 -0.51 -12.82
C ARG A 82 0.62 0.54 -11.82
N GLY A 83 1.55 1.30 -11.23
CA GLY A 83 1.20 2.41 -10.35
C GLY A 83 0.45 3.55 -11.05
N LYS A 84 0.76 3.87 -12.32
CA LYS A 84 -0.02 4.84 -13.10
C LYS A 84 -1.45 4.40 -13.31
N ASN A 85 -1.67 3.15 -13.72
CA ASN A 85 -3.01 2.61 -13.91
C ASN A 85 -3.83 2.71 -12.61
N LEU A 86 -3.21 2.39 -11.47
CA LEU A 86 -3.87 2.55 -10.17
C LEU A 86 -4.17 4.02 -9.84
N PHE A 87 -3.24 4.94 -10.14
CA PHE A 87 -3.46 6.37 -9.96
C PHE A 87 -4.61 6.90 -10.83
N ASP A 88 -4.79 6.35 -12.04
CA ASP A 88 -5.88 6.71 -12.95
C ASP A 88 -7.23 6.17 -12.44
N GLU A 89 -7.24 5.01 -11.79
CA GLU A 89 -8.41 4.42 -11.14
C GLU A 89 -8.84 5.15 -9.84
N MET A 90 -7.96 5.96 -9.22
CA MET A 90 -8.29 6.67 -7.98
C MET A 90 -9.47 7.65 -8.16
N PRO A 91 -10.55 7.52 -7.37
CA PRO A 91 -11.70 8.43 -7.45
C PRO A 91 -11.35 9.86 -7.03
N GLU A 92 -10.48 10.00 -6.04
CA GLU A 92 -10.00 11.27 -5.51
C GLU A 92 -8.48 11.20 -5.36
N ARG A 93 -7.77 12.28 -5.71
CA ARG A 93 -6.31 12.38 -5.65
C ARG A 93 -5.94 13.52 -4.71
N ASN A 94 -5.22 13.20 -3.64
CA ASN A 94 -4.68 14.20 -2.71
C ASN A 94 -3.21 14.52 -3.04
N ASP A 95 -2.63 15.48 -2.32
CA ASP A 95 -1.25 15.91 -2.49
C ASP A 95 -0.24 14.77 -2.31
N ILE A 96 -0.57 13.80 -1.44
CA ILE A 96 0.26 12.61 -1.20
C ILE A 96 0.32 11.75 -2.46
N ALA A 97 -0.82 11.51 -3.13
CA ALA A 97 -0.86 10.73 -4.38
C ALA A 97 0.02 11.37 -5.46
N TRP A 98 -0.08 12.69 -5.68
CA TRP A 98 0.76 13.41 -6.63
C TRP A 98 2.25 13.36 -6.25
N THR A 99 2.56 13.49 -4.95
CA THR A 99 3.94 13.40 -4.45
C THR A 99 4.55 12.04 -4.77
N ILE A 100 3.78 10.95 -4.59
CA ILE A 100 4.21 9.59 -4.95
C ILE A 100 4.51 9.49 -6.45
N MET A 101 3.63 10.03 -7.30
CA MET A 101 3.82 10.01 -8.76
C MET A 101 5.12 10.72 -9.15
N ILE A 102 5.29 11.98 -8.71
CA ILE A 102 6.45 12.81 -9.06
C ILE A 102 7.74 12.15 -8.59
N ALA A 103 7.79 11.70 -7.32
CA ALA A 103 8.96 11.02 -6.78
C ALA A 103 9.33 9.80 -7.63
N ARG A 104 8.34 8.99 -8.00
CA ARG A 104 8.59 7.78 -8.78
C ARG A 104 9.04 8.07 -10.22
N TYR A 105 8.50 9.10 -10.87
CA TYR A 105 8.95 9.51 -12.20
C TYR A 105 10.42 9.97 -12.19
N VAL A 106 10.81 10.75 -11.19
CA VAL A 106 12.19 11.22 -11.03
C VAL A 106 13.15 10.04 -10.83
N GLU A 107 12.82 9.11 -9.93
CA GLU A 107 13.60 7.89 -9.72
C GLU A 107 13.74 7.07 -11.01
N ASN A 108 12.63 6.84 -11.72
CA ASN A 108 12.65 6.04 -12.95
C ASN A 108 13.44 6.73 -14.07
N GLY A 109 13.37 8.07 -14.19
CA GLY A 109 14.19 8.83 -15.13
C GLY A 109 15.69 8.74 -14.82
N PHE A 110 16.04 8.78 -13.53
CA PHE A 110 17.43 8.56 -13.07
C PHE A 110 17.91 7.14 -13.39
N VAL A 111 17.10 6.12 -13.09
CA VAL A 111 17.42 4.72 -13.41
C VAL A 111 17.61 4.54 -14.92
N ARG A 112 16.74 5.10 -15.76
CA ARG A 112 16.88 5.03 -17.22
C ARG A 112 18.19 5.69 -17.70
N ARG A 113 18.53 6.86 -17.16
CA ARG A 113 19.80 7.54 -17.46
C ARG A 113 21.01 6.70 -17.05
N LEU A 114 20.99 6.04 -15.89
CA LEU A 114 22.08 5.17 -15.45
C LEU A 114 22.24 3.93 -16.34
N LEU A 115 21.14 3.42 -16.89
CA LEU A 115 21.13 2.26 -17.77
C LEU A 115 21.42 2.62 -19.25
N GLY A 116 21.60 3.90 -19.58
CA GLY A 116 22.00 4.36 -20.92
C GLY A 116 20.91 4.28 -22.00
N PHE A 117 19.64 4.21 -21.60
CA PHE A 117 18.48 4.31 -22.49
C PHE A 117 18.00 5.76 -22.68
#